data_AF-A0AAV5EM02-F1
#
_entry.id   AF-A0AAV5EM02-F1
#
_cell.length_a   1.000
_cell.length_b   1.000
_cell.length_c   1.000
_cell.angle_alpha   90.00
_cell.angle_beta   90.00
_cell.angle_gamma   90.00
#
_symmetry.space_group_name_H-M   'P 1'
#
loop_
_entity.id
_entity.type
_entity.pdbx_description
1 polymer ?
#
loop_
_entity_poly.entity_id
_entity_poly.type
_entity_poly.pdbx_seq_one_letter_code
_entity_poly.pdbx_strand_id
1 'polypeptide(L)'
;MSSSRPASSSSSRTRQSSRARILAQTTLDAELNAEYEESADSFDYSKLVEAQRTTPLEQQGRSEKVIAYLQHIQRAKLVQPFGCLLALDEKSFRVIAFSENAPEMLTTVSHAVPNVDDPPKLGIGTNVRSLFTDPGATALQKALGFC
;
A
#
# COMPACT_ATOMS: atom_id res chain seq x y z
N MET A 1 -38.15 -15.37 40.98
CA MET A 1 -36.81 -15.89 40.60
C MET A 1 -36.40 -15.23 39.30
N SER A 2 -35.56 -14.19 39.38
CA SER A 2 -35.13 -13.42 38.21
C SER A 2 -33.87 -14.05 37.64
N SER A 3 -34.01 -14.68 36.48
CA SER A 3 -32.89 -15.25 35.73
C SER A 3 -32.09 -14.12 35.06
N SER A 4 -30.90 -13.86 35.60
CA SER A 4 -29.91 -12.99 34.98
C SER A 4 -29.41 -13.61 33.67
N ARG A 5 -29.69 -12.95 32.54
CA ARG A 5 -29.10 -13.29 31.23
C ARG A 5 -27.58 -12.99 31.27
N PRO A 6 -26.71 -13.93 30.86
CA PRO A 6 -25.28 -13.65 30.78
C PRO A 6 -25.01 -12.67 29.62
N ALA A 7 -24.33 -11.58 29.96
CA ALA A 7 -23.84 -10.60 28.98
C ALA A 7 -22.84 -11.26 28.03
N SER A 8 -23.04 -11.03 26.73
CA SER A 8 -22.31 -11.62 25.62
C SER A 8 -20.82 -11.27 25.60
N SER A 9 -19.94 -12.21 25.97
CA SER A 9 -18.48 -12.13 25.88
C SER A 9 -17.91 -12.59 24.51
N SER A 10 -18.76 -12.82 23.51
CA SER A 10 -18.36 -13.45 22.24
C SER A 10 -17.59 -12.50 21.29
N SER A 11 -17.76 -11.19 21.43
CA SER A 11 -17.16 -10.17 20.56
C SER A 11 -15.67 -9.91 20.86
N SER A 12 -15.22 -10.11 22.10
CA SER A 12 -13.81 -9.93 22.50
C SER A 12 -12.94 -11.11 22.07
N ARG A 13 -13.44 -12.35 22.23
CA ARG A 13 -12.71 -13.58 21.84
C ARG A 13 -12.48 -13.69 20.33
N THR A 14 -13.47 -13.32 19.53
CA THR A 14 -13.36 -13.30 18.06
C THR A 14 -12.34 -12.26 17.57
N ARG A 15 -12.29 -11.08 18.19
CA ARG A 15 -11.28 -10.04 17.90
C ARG A 15 -9.86 -10.41 18.34
N GLN A 16 -9.71 -11.12 19.45
CA GLN A 16 -8.42 -11.63 19.91
C GLN A 16 -7.90 -12.73 18.99
N SER A 17 -8.78 -13.64 18.56
CA SER A 17 -8.47 -14.69 17.59
C SER A 17 -8.05 -14.11 16.23
N SER A 18 -8.75 -13.09 15.72
CA SER A 18 -8.38 -12.45 14.47
C SER A 18 -7.03 -11.72 14.54
N ARG A 19 -6.75 -11.02 15.65
CA ARG A 19 -5.44 -10.40 15.89
C ARG A 19 -4.32 -11.42 15.97
N ALA A 20 -4.52 -12.53 16.68
CA ALA A 20 -3.54 -13.61 16.77
C ALA A 20 -3.23 -14.20 15.38
N ARG A 21 -4.26 -14.38 14.54
CA ARG A 21 -4.09 -14.85 13.16
C ARG A 21 -3.31 -13.85 12.30
N ILE A 22 -3.62 -12.55 12.40
CA ILE A 22 -2.90 -11.50 11.66
C ILE A 22 -1.42 -11.50 12.07
N LEU A 23 -1.13 -11.50 13.37
CA LEU A 23 0.25 -11.52 13.86
C LEU A 23 1.01 -12.76 13.39
N ALA A 24 0.39 -13.94 13.48
CA ALA A 24 0.99 -15.17 12.99
C ALA A 24 1.32 -15.06 11.49
N GLN A 25 0.35 -14.64 10.67
CA GLN A 25 0.52 -14.50 9.22
C GLN A 25 1.61 -13.48 8.86
N THR A 26 1.52 -12.26 9.41
CA THR A 26 2.53 -11.21 9.17
C THR A 26 3.93 -11.67 9.52
N THR A 27 4.06 -12.50 10.55
CA THR A 27 5.38 -12.98 10.92
C THR A 27 5.92 -14.04 9.98
N LEU A 28 5.07 -14.95 9.49
CA LEU A 28 5.48 -15.88 8.44
C LEU A 28 5.83 -15.16 7.15
N ASP A 29 5.03 -14.16 6.77
CA ASP A 29 5.28 -13.35 5.57
C ASP A 29 6.61 -12.60 5.68
N ALA A 30 6.95 -12.08 6.87
CA ALA A 30 8.21 -11.41 7.12
C ALA A 30 9.43 -12.34 7.03
N GLU A 31 9.31 -13.59 7.51
CA GLU A 31 10.35 -14.60 7.35
C GLU A 31 10.56 -14.98 5.90
N LEU A 32 9.46 -15.24 5.19
CA LEU A 32 9.47 -15.55 3.77
C LEU A 32 10.08 -14.42 2.95
N ASN A 33 9.72 -13.17 3.24
CA ASN A 33 10.30 -12.01 2.59
C ASN A 33 11.80 -11.89 2.86
N ALA A 34 12.24 -12.07 4.11
CA ALA A 34 13.65 -11.97 4.46
C ALA A 34 14.49 -13.02 3.72
N GLU A 35 14.01 -14.27 3.66
CA GLU A 35 14.71 -15.33 2.94
C GLU A 35 14.66 -15.13 1.43
N TYR A 36 13.56 -14.61 0.88
CA TYR A 36 13.46 -14.29 -0.55
C TYR A 36 14.49 -13.23 -0.96
N GLU A 37 14.60 -12.14 -0.19
CA GLU A 37 15.58 -11.08 -0.44
C GLU A 37 17.03 -11.57 -0.32
N GLU A 38 17.31 -12.51 0.59
CA GLU A 38 18.63 -13.14 0.72
C GLU A 38 18.93 -14.14 -0.42
N SER A 39 17.89 -14.74 -1.00
CA SER A 39 18.01 -15.86 -1.94
C SER A 39 18.37 -15.47 -3.37
N ALA A 40 18.45 -14.17 -3.68
CA ALA A 40 18.87 -13.57 -4.96
C ALA A 40 18.36 -14.30 -6.23
N ASP A 41 19.04 -15.37 -6.64
CA ASP A 41 18.78 -16.11 -7.89
C ASP A 41 17.92 -17.38 -7.73
N SER A 42 17.79 -17.97 -6.53
CA SER A 42 16.98 -19.18 -6.34
C SER A 42 16.31 -19.24 -4.98
N PHE A 43 14.98 -19.16 -4.98
CA PHE A 43 14.18 -19.24 -3.76
C PHE A 43 13.38 -20.55 -3.70
N ASP A 44 13.59 -21.34 -2.64
CA ASP A 44 12.92 -22.63 -2.43
C ASP A 44 11.93 -22.54 -1.25
N TYR A 45 10.66 -22.36 -1.58
CA TYR A 45 9.55 -22.27 -0.62
C TYR A 45 9.44 -23.52 0.28
N SER A 46 9.89 -24.70 -0.18
CA SER A 46 9.71 -25.95 0.58
C SER A 46 10.55 -25.99 1.86
N LYS A 47 11.75 -25.40 1.83
CA LYS A 47 12.67 -25.35 2.97
C LYS A 47 12.10 -24.57 4.15
N LEU A 48 11.39 -23.48 3.88
CA LEU A 48 10.69 -22.66 4.89
C LEU A 48 9.57 -23.44 5.58
N VAL A 49 8.79 -24.19 4.80
CA VAL A 49 7.68 -25.00 5.31
C VAL A 49 8.20 -26.16 6.18
N GLU A 50 9.35 -26.74 5.81
CA GLU A 50 10.01 -27.79 6.59
C GLU A 50 10.67 -27.24 7.88
N ALA A 51 11.30 -26.06 7.82
CA ALA A 51 11.89 -25.39 8.97
C ALA A 51 10.85 -25.04 10.06
N GLN A 52 9.65 -24.61 9.64
CA GLN A 52 8.52 -24.34 10.55
C GLN A 52 7.99 -25.59 11.28
N ARG A 53 8.16 -26.78 10.71
CA ARG A 53 7.73 -28.04 11.35
C ARG A 53 8.73 -28.58 12.37
N THR A 54 9.99 -28.20 12.26
CA THR A 54 11.11 -28.88 12.92
C THR A 54 11.74 -28.07 14.05
N THR A 55 11.56 -26.75 14.10
CA THR A 55 12.24 -25.89 15.08
C THR A 55 11.26 -24.96 15.83
N PRO A 56 11.35 -24.86 17.17
CA PRO A 56 10.75 -23.74 17.90
C PRO A 56 11.59 -22.49 17.62
N LEU A 57 11.04 -21.57 16.84
CA LEU A 57 11.77 -20.40 16.33
C LEU A 57 12.24 -19.44 17.45
N GLU A 58 13.48 -18.97 17.37
CA GLU A 58 14.01 -17.92 18.25
C GLU A 58 13.25 -16.60 18.07
N GLN A 59 12.78 -16.02 19.18
CA GLN A 59 11.90 -14.85 19.16
C GLN A 59 12.59 -13.53 18.78
N GLN A 60 13.91 -13.43 18.99
CA GLN A 60 14.65 -12.17 18.85
C GLN A 60 14.80 -11.73 17.38
N GLY A 61 15.32 -12.59 16.50
CA GLY A 61 15.47 -12.28 15.06
C GLY A 61 14.14 -12.16 14.31
N ARG A 62 13.10 -12.83 14.81
CA ARG A 62 11.73 -12.78 14.28
C ARG A 62 11.12 -11.38 14.40
N SER A 63 11.36 -10.67 15.51
CA SER A 63 10.84 -9.31 15.69
C SER A 63 11.48 -8.31 14.73
N GLU A 64 12.78 -8.43 14.46
CA GLU A 64 13.49 -7.52 13.55
C GLU A 64 13.04 -7.71 12.11
N LYS A 65 12.91 -8.97 11.65
CA LYS A 65 12.36 -9.30 10.32
C LYS A 65 10.95 -8.73 10.13
N VAL A 66 10.08 -8.85 11.14
CA VAL A 66 8.72 -8.27 11.10
C VAL A 66 8.74 -6.76 10.97
N ILE A 67 9.59 -6.08 11.74
CA ILE A 67 9.70 -4.61 11.67
C ILE A 67 10.18 -4.20 10.28
N ALA A 68 11.22 -4.84 9.76
CA ALA A 68 11.75 -4.56 8.43
C ALA A 68 10.70 -4.79 7.34
N TYR A 69 9.99 -5.92 7.39
CA TYR A 69 8.91 -6.25 6.46
C TYR A 69 7.77 -5.22 6.48
N LEU A 70 7.30 -4.85 7.68
CA LEU A 70 6.24 -3.84 7.82
C LEU A 70 6.69 -2.46 7.34
N GLN A 71 7.91 -2.06 7.65
CA GLN A 71 8.48 -0.81 7.15
C GLN A 71 8.58 -0.81 5.63
N HIS A 72 9.01 -1.94 5.04
CA HIS A 72 9.09 -2.11 3.60
C HIS A 72 7.71 -1.99 2.95
N ILE A 73 6.70 -2.74 3.40
CA ILE A 73 5.36 -2.66 2.81
C ILE A 73 4.72 -1.28 2.97
N GLN A 74 4.89 -0.65 4.12
CA GLN A 74 4.34 0.70 4.36
C GLN A 74 5.04 1.78 3.50
N ARG A 75 6.25 1.52 3.01
CA ARG A 75 7.07 2.49 2.27
C ARG A 75 7.74 1.87 1.04
N ALA A 76 7.06 0.95 0.38
CA ALA A 76 7.64 0.17 -0.72
C ALA A 76 8.05 1.06 -1.91
N LYS A 77 7.49 2.27 -2.00
CA LYS A 77 7.73 3.28 -3.06
C LYS A 77 7.51 2.76 -4.50
N LEU A 78 6.98 1.56 -4.64
CA LEU A 78 6.64 0.91 -5.89
C LEU A 78 5.13 0.77 -6.01
N VAL A 79 4.62 0.94 -7.21
CA VAL A 79 3.23 0.74 -7.57
C VAL A 79 3.16 -0.24 -8.73
N GLN A 80 2.07 -1.00 -8.83
CA GLN A 80 1.88 -1.89 -9.96
C GLN A 80 1.63 -1.07 -11.25
N PRO A 81 2.16 -1.50 -12.41
CA PRO A 81 2.19 -0.68 -13.62
C PRO A 81 0.84 -0.58 -14.36
N PHE A 82 -0.21 -1.28 -13.91
CA PHE A 82 -1.52 -1.23 -14.57
C PHE A 82 -2.22 0.13 -14.42
N GLY A 83 -1.77 0.94 -13.46
CA GLY A 83 -2.31 2.26 -13.15
C GLY A 83 -1.20 3.22 -12.75
N CYS A 84 -1.57 4.47 -12.46
CA CYS A 84 -0.67 5.47 -11.90
C CYS A 84 -1.19 5.97 -10.55
N LEU A 85 -0.29 6.57 -9.76
CA LEU A 85 -0.59 7.11 -8.45
C LEU A 85 -0.25 8.60 -8.40
N LEU A 86 -1.18 9.41 -7.87
CA LEU A 86 -0.97 10.80 -7.53
C LEU A 86 -1.19 10.98 -6.02
N ALA A 87 -0.24 11.63 -5.34
CA ALA A 87 -0.42 12.11 -3.97
C ALA A 87 -0.64 13.62 -4.00
N LEU A 88 -1.68 14.09 -3.32
CA LEU A 88 -2.13 15.47 -3.36
C LEU A 88 -2.01 16.12 -1.99
N ASP A 89 -1.67 17.40 -1.97
CA ASP A 89 -1.82 18.21 -0.77
C ASP A 89 -3.31 18.50 -0.51
N GLU A 90 -3.75 18.14 0.69
CA GLU A 90 -5.13 18.27 1.12
C GLU A 90 -5.60 19.72 1.08
N LYS A 91 -4.74 20.73 1.26
CA LYS A 91 -5.16 22.14 1.34
C LYS A 91 -5.11 22.88 -0.01
N SER A 92 -4.08 22.64 -0.80
CA SER A 92 -3.86 23.36 -2.06
C SER A 92 -4.38 22.63 -3.29
N PHE A 93 -4.78 21.35 -3.16
CA PHE A 93 -5.22 20.51 -4.29
C PHE A 93 -4.13 20.36 -5.37
N ARG A 94 -2.86 20.43 -4.94
CA ARG A 94 -1.67 20.33 -5.79
C ARG A 94 -0.98 18.98 -5.61
N VAL A 95 -0.35 18.51 -6.67
CA VAL A 95 0.43 17.27 -6.66
C VAL A 95 1.68 17.45 -5.78
N ILE A 96 1.88 16.54 -4.81
CA ILE A 96 3.06 16.48 -3.93
C ILE A 96 3.96 15.28 -4.23
N ALA A 97 3.41 14.24 -4.87
CA ALA A 97 4.18 13.15 -5.45
C ALA A 97 3.35 12.48 -6.56
N PHE A 98 4.01 11.81 -7.49
CA PHE A 98 3.37 11.01 -8.54
C PHE A 98 4.27 9.83 -8.92
N SER A 99 3.67 8.74 -9.42
CA SER A 99 4.42 7.60 -9.95
C SER A 99 5.09 7.95 -11.28
N GLU A 100 6.22 7.31 -11.59
CA GLU A 100 7.01 7.58 -12.80
C GLU A 100 6.20 7.48 -14.10
N ASN A 101 5.28 6.52 -14.17
CA ASN A 101 4.40 6.31 -15.32
C ASN A 101 3.22 7.31 -15.40
N ALA A 102 3.00 8.15 -14.39
CA ALA A 102 1.83 9.03 -14.35
C ALA A 102 1.78 10.06 -15.48
N PRO A 103 2.88 10.72 -15.90
CA PRO A 103 2.84 11.65 -17.01
C PRO A 103 2.46 10.95 -18.33
N GLU A 104 3.00 9.76 -18.60
CA GLU A 104 2.66 8.99 -19.81
C GLU A 104 1.20 8.54 -19.80
N MET A 105 0.68 8.11 -18.65
CA MET A 105 -0.71 7.64 -18.55
C MET A 105 -1.75 8.76 -18.56
N LEU A 106 -1.43 9.94 -18.01
CA LEU A 106 -2.38 11.02 -17.81
C LEU A 106 -2.26 12.15 -18.83
N THR A 107 -1.07 12.37 -19.39
CA THR A 107 -0.86 13.39 -20.41
C THR A 107 -0.79 12.71 -21.77
N THR A 108 -1.56 13.22 -22.73
CA THR A 108 -1.43 12.77 -24.11
C THR A 108 -0.01 13.07 -24.56
N VAL A 109 0.80 12.04 -24.77
CA VAL A 109 2.06 12.19 -25.50
C VAL A 109 1.66 12.57 -26.93
N SER A 110 1.56 13.86 -27.21
CA SER A 110 1.32 14.34 -28.56
C SER A 110 2.51 13.90 -29.40
N HIS A 111 2.34 12.83 -30.19
CA HIS A 111 3.28 12.43 -31.24
C HIS A 111 3.31 13.43 -32.42
N ALA A 112 2.63 14.57 -32.29
CA ALA A 112 2.69 15.69 -33.23
C ALA A 112 3.75 16.70 -32.75
N VAL A 113 4.33 17.44 -33.70
CA VAL A 113 5.34 18.49 -33.49
C VAL A 113 5.01 19.30 -32.23
N PRO A 114 5.94 19.45 -31.26
CA PRO A 114 5.68 20.16 -30.01
C PRO A 114 5.18 21.57 -30.34
N ASN A 115 3.93 21.84 -29.95
CA ASN A 115 3.31 23.14 -30.16
C ASN A 115 3.56 23.99 -28.90
N VAL A 116 3.62 25.32 -29.06
CA VAL A 116 3.93 26.24 -27.95
C VAL A 116 2.89 26.16 -26.80
N ASP A 117 1.73 25.54 -27.06
CA ASP A 117 0.60 25.35 -26.14
C ASP A 117 0.47 23.93 -25.58
N ASP A 118 1.56 23.14 -25.53
CA ASP A 118 1.52 21.79 -24.93
C ASP A 118 0.92 21.82 -23.50
N PRO A 119 -0.02 20.92 -23.17
CA PRO A 119 -0.67 20.89 -21.86
C PRO A 119 0.38 20.72 -20.76
N PRO A 120 0.13 21.29 -19.56
CA PRO A 120 1.13 21.35 -18.52
C PRO A 120 1.61 19.95 -18.15
N LYS A 121 2.90 19.70 -18.35
CA LYS A 121 3.58 18.48 -17.93
C LYS A 121 3.25 18.25 -16.44
N LEU A 122 2.72 17.08 -16.13
CA LEU A 122 2.48 16.66 -14.76
C LEU A 122 3.77 16.84 -13.94
N GLY A 123 3.70 17.59 -12.86
CA GLY A 123 4.83 17.91 -12.01
C GLY A 123 4.41 18.22 -10.58
N ILE A 124 5.40 18.37 -9.71
CA ILE A 124 5.16 18.78 -8.31
C ILE A 124 4.62 20.20 -8.30
N GLY A 125 3.54 20.44 -7.56
CA GLY A 125 2.84 21.73 -7.51
C GLY A 125 1.78 21.92 -8.59
N THR A 126 1.68 21.01 -9.59
CA THR A 126 0.62 21.05 -10.61
C THR A 126 -0.75 20.95 -9.93
N ASN A 127 -1.68 21.80 -10.35
CA ASN A 127 -3.07 21.74 -9.88
C ASN A 127 -3.77 20.55 -10.55
N VAL A 128 -4.30 19.62 -9.77
CA VAL A 128 -4.95 18.42 -10.31
C VAL A 128 -6.13 18.73 -11.24
N ARG A 129 -6.80 19.87 -11.05
CA ARG A 129 -7.89 20.28 -11.94
C ARG A 129 -7.44 20.49 -13.38
N SER A 130 -6.17 20.82 -13.64
CA SER A 130 -5.69 20.97 -15.01
C SER A 130 -5.39 19.63 -15.70
N LEU A 131 -5.44 18.51 -14.96
CA LEU A 131 -5.17 17.17 -15.48
C LEU A 131 -6.43 16.43 -15.91
N PHE A 132 -7.61 16.85 -15.43
CA PHE A 132 -8.88 16.17 -15.66
C PHE A 132 -9.90 17.14 -16.25
N THR A 133 -10.89 16.60 -16.97
CA THR A 133 -12.04 17.38 -17.44
C THR A 133 -12.87 17.88 -16.26
N ASP A 134 -13.66 18.95 -16.47
CA ASP A 134 -14.46 19.59 -15.41
C ASP A 134 -15.29 18.62 -14.54
N PRO A 135 -15.95 17.58 -15.10
CA PRO A 135 -16.68 16.60 -14.28
C PRO A 135 -15.74 15.81 -13.36
N GLY A 136 -14.58 15.38 -13.85
CA GLY A 136 -13.59 14.62 -13.09
C GLY A 136 -12.93 15.46 -12.00
N ALA A 137 -12.55 16.70 -12.34
CA ALA A 137 -11.99 17.66 -11.41
C ALA A 137 -12.98 18.00 -10.27
N THR A 138 -14.25 18.20 -10.60
CA THR A 138 -15.31 18.47 -9.62
C THR A 138 -15.56 17.26 -8.71
N ALA A 139 -15.54 16.05 -9.26
CA ALA A 139 -15.70 14.82 -8.46
C ALA A 139 -14.55 14.63 -7.46
N LEU A 140 -13.30 14.86 -7.89
CA LEU A 140 -12.12 14.80 -7.02
C LEU A 140 -12.18 15.84 -5.91
N GLN A 141 -12.62 17.05 -6.22
CA GLN A 141 -12.77 18.12 -5.23
C GLN A 141 -13.81 17.74 -4.15
N LYS A 142 -14.95 17.21 -4.56
CA LYS A 142 -15.98 16.71 -3.64
C LYS A 142 -15.45 15.57 -2.76
N ALA A 143 -14.68 14.65 -3.35
CA ALA A 143 -14.08 13.53 -2.61
C ALA A 143 -13.10 14.01 -1.51
N LEU A 144 -12.43 15.14 -1.72
CA LEU A 144 -11.52 15.75 -0.76
C LEU A 144 -12.22 16.69 0.24
N GLY A 145 -13.55 16.77 0.25
CA GLY A 145 -14.30 17.55 1.24
C GLY A 145 -14.29 19.07 1.00
N PHE A 146 -13.80 19.51 -0.16
CA PHE A 146 -13.87 20.89 -0.61
C PHE A 146 -15.25 21.17 -1.24
N CYS A 147 -16.28 21.24 -0.40
CA CYS A 147 -17.63 21.61 -0.81
C CYS A 147 -17.85 23.12 -0.68
#